data_AF-A0A9P8P1S5-F1
#
_entry.id   AF-A0A9P8P1S5-F1
#
_cell.length_a   1.000
_cell.length_b   1.000
_cell.length_c   1.000
_cell.angle_alpha   90.00
_cell.angle_beta   90.00
_cell.angle_gamma   90.00
#
_symmetry.space_group_name_H-M   'P 1'
#
loop_
_entity.id
_entity.type
_entity.pdbx_description
1 polymer ?
#
loop_
_entity_poly.entity_id
_entity_poly.type
_entity_poly.pdbx_seq_one_letter_code
_entity_poly.pdbx_strand_id
1 'polypeptide(L)'
;MTFTANSIPARIRHSGIHQTNTLYKENNILYLRGYKLTTDDNPLKLQGKGILITKEFDDFKKIADITEIKWFEREGEDSDIHEKINELYKLSEIIHE
;
A
#
# COMPACT_ATOMS: atom_id res chain seq x y z
N MET A 1 15.39 -7.32 -4.70
CA MET A 1 14.08 -7.32 -5.39
C MET A 1 13.26 -6.16 -4.85
N THR A 2 12.59 -5.41 -5.71
CA THR A 2 11.77 -4.26 -5.36
C THR A 2 10.31 -4.52 -5.75
N PHE A 3 9.36 -4.12 -4.91
CA PHE A 3 7.94 -4.23 -5.18
C PHE A 3 7.19 -2.91 -4.97
N THR A 4 6.12 -2.75 -5.73
CA THR A 4 5.03 -1.81 -5.43
C THR A 4 4.04 -2.49 -4.50
N ALA A 5 3.70 -1.86 -3.38
CA ALA A 5 2.61 -2.31 -2.53
C ALA A 5 1.28 -1.68 -2.98
N ASN A 6 0.19 -2.46 -2.96
CA ASN A 6 -1.16 -1.95 -3.24
C ASN A 6 -1.99 -2.08 -1.97
N SER A 7 -2.42 -0.96 -1.39
CA SER A 7 -3.38 -0.93 -0.29
C SER A 7 -4.78 -1.04 -0.88
N ILE A 8 -5.56 -2.02 -0.44
CA ILE A 8 -6.90 -2.33 -0.97
C ILE A 8 -7.94 -2.09 0.13
N PRO A 9 -9.03 -1.34 -0.12
CA PRO A 9 -10.07 -1.02 0.87
C PRO A 9 -11.07 -2.19 0.99
N ALA A 10 -10.53 -3.39 1.19
CA ALA A 10 -11.29 -4.63 1.34
C ALA A 10 -10.54 -5.63 2.20
N ARG A 11 -11.28 -6.34 3.06
CA ARG A 11 -10.71 -7.42 3.87
C ARG A 11 -10.58 -8.70 3.04
N ILE A 12 -9.36 -9.03 2.63
CA ILE A 12 -9.04 -10.32 2.00
C ILE A 12 -8.79 -11.35 3.10
N ARG A 13 -9.61 -12.40 3.17
CA ARG A 13 -9.56 -13.40 4.26
C ARG A 13 -8.35 -14.33 4.20
N HIS A 14 -7.82 -14.58 3.01
CA HIS A 14 -6.74 -15.55 2.80
C HIS A 14 -5.44 -14.82 2.47
N SER A 15 -4.40 -15.09 3.25
CA SER A 15 -3.02 -14.68 2.97
C SER A 15 -2.32 -15.72 2.11
N GLY A 16 -1.48 -15.30 1.17
CA GLY A 16 -0.70 -16.20 0.33
C GLY A 16 -0.45 -15.64 -1.06
N ILE A 17 0.00 -16.52 -1.95
CA ILE A 17 0.19 -16.20 -3.37
C ILE A 17 -1.18 -16.21 -4.03
N HIS A 18 -1.55 -15.06 -4.60
CA HIS A 18 -2.78 -14.90 -5.37
C HIS A 18 -2.44 -14.62 -6.82
N GLN A 19 -3.16 -15.23 -7.74
CA GLN A 19 -3.07 -14.85 -9.15
C GLN A 19 -3.72 -13.49 -9.34
N THR A 20 -2.92 -12.48 -9.67
CA THR A 20 -3.40 -11.12 -9.94
C THR A 20 -3.98 -10.96 -11.34
N ASN A 21 -3.94 -12.00 -12.18
CA ASN A 21 -4.43 -11.96 -13.56
C ASN A 21 -5.95 -11.74 -13.65
N THR A 22 -6.69 -11.99 -12.57
CA THR A 22 -8.13 -11.71 -12.46
C THR A 22 -8.45 -10.27 -12.05
N LEU A 23 -7.42 -9.49 -11.73
CA LEU A 23 -7.54 -8.07 -11.43
C LEU A 23 -7.42 -7.30 -12.75
N TYR A 24 -8.55 -6.81 -13.27
CA TYR A 24 -8.50 -5.87 -14.38
C TYR A 24 -7.83 -4.59 -13.89
N LYS A 25 -6.76 -4.18 -14.57
CA LYS A 25 -5.99 -2.98 -14.26
C LYS A 25 -5.83 -2.16 -15.53
N GLU A 26 -6.48 -1.01 -15.55
CA GLU A 26 -6.20 0.05 -16.52
C GLU A 26 -5.86 1.32 -15.75
N ASN A 27 -4.70 1.91 -16.04
CA ASN A 27 -4.20 3.12 -15.39
C ASN A 27 -4.22 2.97 -13.85
N ASN A 28 -5.13 3.70 -13.21
CA ASN A 28 -5.35 3.75 -11.77
C ASN A 28 -6.67 3.11 -11.32
N ILE A 29 -7.34 2.37 -12.20
CA ILE A 29 -8.59 1.69 -11.91
C ILE A 29 -8.30 0.20 -11.73
N LEU A 30 -8.84 -0.35 -10.64
CA LEU A 30 -8.78 -1.76 -10.28
C LEU A 30 -10.19 -2.27 -10.03
N TYR A 31 -10.60 -3.34 -10.71
CA TYR A 31 -11.86 -4.02 -10.39
C TYR A 31 -11.60 -5.21 -9.48
N LEU A 32 -12.25 -5.23 -8.31
CA LEU A 32 -12.15 -6.32 -7.35
C LEU A 32 -13.54 -6.73 -6.87
N ARG A 33 -13.94 -7.99 -7.12
CA ARG A 33 -15.24 -8.55 -6.71
C ARG A 33 -16.44 -7.70 -7.13
N GLY A 34 -16.38 -7.10 -8.31
CA GLY A 34 -17.45 -6.23 -8.85
C GLY A 34 -17.41 -4.77 -8.37
N TYR A 35 -16.47 -4.41 -7.49
CA TYR A 35 -16.25 -3.01 -7.09
C TYR A 35 -15.16 -2.36 -7.93
N LYS A 36 -15.42 -1.13 -8.37
CA LYS A 36 -14.43 -0.25 -8.98
C LYS A 36 -13.64 0.45 -7.88
N LEU A 37 -12.33 0.28 -7.92
CA LEU A 37 -11.38 0.93 -7.02
C LEU A 37 -10.51 1.88 -7.83
N THR A 38 -10.24 3.06 -7.29
CA THR A 38 -9.42 4.09 -7.92
C THR A 38 -8.21 4.40 -7.05
N THR A 39 -7.09 4.76 -7.66
CA THR A 39 -5.92 5.29 -6.96
C THR A 39 -5.51 6.61 -7.61
N ASP A 40 -4.74 7.43 -6.90
CA ASP A 40 -4.17 8.65 -7.47
C ASP A 40 -2.94 8.33 -8.34
N ASP A 41 -2.63 9.20 -9.30
CA ASP A 41 -1.39 9.17 -10.08
C ASP A 41 -0.16 9.39 -9.19
N ASN A 42 -0.36 10.00 -8.02
CA ASN A 42 0.68 10.22 -7.02
C ASN A 42 0.63 9.14 -5.93
N PRO A 43 1.37 8.03 -6.08
CA PRO A 43 1.46 7.04 -5.03
C PRO A 43 2.05 7.66 -3.75
N LEU A 44 1.65 7.13 -2.60
CA LEU A 44 2.21 7.53 -1.32
C LEU A 44 3.71 7.26 -1.31
N LYS A 45 4.49 8.34 -1.32
CA LYS A 45 5.95 8.28 -1.20
C LYS A 45 6.32 8.06 0.25
N LEU A 46 7.11 7.01 0.47
CA LEU A 46 7.68 6.74 1.78
C LEU A 46 8.81 7.76 2.02
N GLN A 47 8.77 8.46 3.16
CA GLN A 47 9.86 9.37 3.57
C GLN A 47 11.14 8.61 3.96
N GLY A 48 11.03 7.30 4.18
CA GLY A 48 12.15 6.39 4.42
C GLY A 48 12.11 5.16 3.52
N LYS A 49 12.78 4.10 3.97
CA LYS A 49 12.87 2.84 3.23
C LYS A 49 11.75 1.88 3.62
N GLY A 50 10.83 1.60 2.70
CA GLY A 50 9.87 0.51 2.87
C GLY A 50 10.54 -0.85 2.74
N ILE A 51 10.22 -1.79 3.63
CA ILE A 51 10.73 -3.16 3.59
C ILE A 51 9.58 -4.15 3.75
N LEU A 52 9.58 -5.19 2.92
CA LEU A 52 8.73 -6.36 3.11
C LEU A 52 9.53 -7.42 3.88
N ILE A 53 9.02 -7.80 5.05
CA ILE A 53 9.62 -8.80 5.92
C ILE A 53 8.66 -9.98 6.13
N THR A 54 9.23 -11.17 6.30
CA THR A 54 8.50 -12.35 6.78
C THR A 54 9.08 -12.78 8.12
N LYS A 55 8.22 -13.34 8.97
CA LYS A 55 8.63 -13.97 10.22
C LYS A 55 8.77 -15.47 9.98
N GLU A 56 9.97 -15.99 10.16
CA GLU A 56 10.28 -17.42 10.10
C GLU A 56 10.74 -17.86 11.49
N PHE A 57 9.90 -18.60 12.22
CA PHE A 57 10.11 -18.95 13.62
C PHE A 57 10.32 -17.71 14.52
N ASP A 58 11.55 -17.50 15.02
CA ASP A 58 11.95 -16.39 15.88
C ASP A 58 12.70 -15.28 15.13
N ASP A 59 13.01 -15.48 13.84
CA ASP A 59 13.77 -14.53 13.03
C ASP A 59 12.90 -13.77 12.03
N PHE A 60 13.34 -12.54 11.72
CA PHE A 60 12.78 -11.73 10.64
C PHE A 60 13.71 -11.77 9.43
N LYS A 61 13.14 -12.14 8.29
CA LYS A 61 13.84 -12.16 7.02
C LYS A 61 13.28 -11.10 6.09
N LYS A 62 14.16 -10.26 5.57
CA LYS A 62 13.81 -9.32 4.51
C LYS A 62 13.56 -10.08 3.21
N ILE A 63 12.37 -9.89 2.64
CA ILE A 63 11.99 -10.41 1.33
C ILE A 63 12.38 -9.41 0.25
N ALA A 64 12.01 -8.13 0.43
CA ALA A 64 12.16 -7.12 -0.61
C ALA A 64 12.11 -5.70 -0.06
N ASP A 65 12.50 -4.75 -0.91
CA ASP A 65 12.29 -3.32 -0.68
C ASP A 65 10.96 -2.87 -1.31
N ILE A 66 10.26 -1.96 -0.64
CA ILE A 66 9.04 -1.31 -1.13
C ILE A 66 9.38 0.13 -1.49
N THR A 67 9.16 0.49 -2.75
CA THR A 67 9.52 1.80 -3.29
C THR A 67 8.34 2.76 -3.33
N GLU A 68 7.12 2.22 -3.46
CA GLU A 68 5.89 2.99 -3.58
C GLU A 68 4.70 2.21 -3.01
N ILE A 69 3.71 2.94 -2.50
CA ILE A 69 2.43 2.39 -2.08
C ILE A 69 1.33 3.04 -2.94
N LYS A 70 0.60 2.23 -3.69
CA LYS A 70 -0.63 2.64 -4.36
C LYS A 70 -1.80 2.47 -3.41
N TRP A 71 -2.43 3.57 -3.05
CA TRP A 71 -3.58 3.57 -2.16
C TRP A 71 -4.86 3.55 -2.97
N PHE A 72 -5.57 2.42 -2.94
CA PHE A 72 -6.85 2.30 -3.63
C PHE A 72 -8.00 2.69 -2.71
N GLU A 73 -8.97 3.36 -3.28
CA GLU A 73 -10.20 3.82 -2.63
C GLU A 73 -11.40 3.37 -3.46
N ARG A 74 -12.57 3.32 -2.83
CA ARG A 74 -13.80 3.08 -3.58
C ARG A 74 -14.25 4.37 -4.25
N GLU A 75 -14.90 4.25 -5.39
CA GLU A 75 -15.48 5.41 -6.07
C GLU A 75 -16.41 6.19 -5.13
N GLY A 76 -16.13 7.49 -4.96
CA GLY A 76 -16.88 8.39 -4.07
C GLY A 76 -16.40 8.42 -2.61
N GLU A 77 -15.37 7.64 -2.25
CA GLU A 77 -14.63 7.81 -1.01
C GLU A 77 -13.38 8.65 -1.30
N ASP A 78 -13.19 9.73 -0.55
CA ASP A 78 -11.97 10.53 -0.55
C ASP A 78 -11.39 10.45 0.87
N SER A 79 -10.18 9.92 1.01
CA SER A 79 -9.54 9.80 2.32
C SER A 79 -8.34 10.73 2.44
N ASP A 80 -8.31 11.47 3.55
CA ASP A 80 -7.20 12.33 3.96
C ASP A 80 -5.99 11.52 4.51
N ILE A 81 -5.91 10.23 4.20
CA ILE A 81 -4.90 9.32 4.78
C ILE A 81 -3.49 9.70 4.35
N HIS A 82 -3.30 10.10 3.09
CA HIS A 82 -1.99 10.55 2.61
C HIS A 82 -1.50 11.79 3.36
N GLU A 83 -2.41 12.74 3.61
CA GLU A 83 -2.11 13.95 4.38
C GLU A 83 -1.76 13.59 5.82
N LYS A 84 -2.59 12.78 6.49
CA LYS A 84 -2.36 12.33 7.87
C LYS A 84 -1.04 11.58 8.07
N ILE A 85 -0.66 10.72 7.12
CA ILE A 85 0.63 10.00 7.18
C ILE A 85 1.79 11.00 7.06
N ASN A 86 1.68 11.96 6.15
CA ASN A 86 2.72 13.00 5.99
C ASN A 86 2.82 13.92 7.21
N GLU A 87 1.68 14.28 7.82
CA GLU A 87 1.65 15.04 9.07
C GLU A 87 2.31 14.27 10.21
N LEU A 88 2.03 12.96 10.34
CA LEU A 88 2.65 12.12 11.35
C LEU A 88 4.17 12.09 11.22
N TYR A 89 4.69 11.98 10.00
CA TYR A 89 6.14 12.03 9.78
C TYR A 89 6.74 13.36 10.22
N LYS A 90 6.15 14.48 9.79
CA LYS A 90 6.61 15.83 10.19
C LYS A 90 6.56 16.02 11.71
N LEU A 91 5.50 15.54 12.35
CA LEU A 91 5.36 15.60 13.81
C LEU A 91 6.45 14.78 14.51
N SER A 92 6.74 13.58 14.00
CA SER A 92 7.79 12.72 14.54
C SER A 92 9.17 13.37 14.45
N GLU A 93 9.47 14.07 13.36
CA GLU A 93 10.73 14.81 13.21
C GLU A 93 10.85 15.89 14.29
N ILE A 94 9.79 16.68 14.51
CA ILE A 94 9.77 17.76 15.51
C ILE A 94 9.92 17.23 16.94
N ILE A 95 9.28 16.10 17.28
CA ILE A 95 9.30 15.55 18.65
C ILE A 95 10.67 14.96 19.02
N HIS A 96 11.40 14.44 18.04
CA HIS A 96 12.63 13.68 18.25
C HIS A 96 13.91 14.42 17.82
N GLU A 97 13.81 15.71 17.48
CA GLU A 97 14.94 16.65 17.48
C GLU A 97 15.48 16.90 18.90
#